data_AF-A0A524Q2Y5-F1
#
_entry.id   AF-A0A524Q2Y5-F1
#
_cell.length_a   1.000
_cell.length_b   1.000
_cell.length_c   1.000
_cell.angle_alpha   90.00
_cell.angle_beta   90.00
_cell.angle_gamma   90.00
#
_symmetry.space_group_name_H-M   'P 1'
#
loop_
_entity.id
_entity.type
_entity.pdbx_description
1 polymer ?
#
loop_
_entity_poly.entity_id
_entity_poly.type
_entity_poly.pdbx_seq_one_letter_code
_entity_poly.pdbx_strand_id
1 'polypeptide(L)'
;MITAGTNIILSIGVATIVVINPKIMSGINLDLVFILESGMLFLYMLAIKIRLTIIIIHRVKNPENFHLSHFGKKIYHTTVVDFKELMTYFLTLPFTMMAGAYFIVKMMK
;
A
#
# COMPACT_ATOMS: atom_id res chain seq x y z
N MET A 1 -7.77 -21.71 -2.93
CA MET A 1 -7.96 -21.52 -4.39
C MET A 1 -9.44 -21.47 -4.78
N ILE A 2 -10.28 -22.40 -4.30
CA ILE A 2 -11.73 -22.42 -4.59
C ILE A 2 -12.40 -21.07 -4.24
N THR A 3 -12.23 -20.56 -3.02
CA THR A 3 -12.81 -19.26 -2.58
C THR A 3 -12.39 -18.08 -3.45
N ALA A 4 -11.12 -18.04 -3.88
CA ALA A 4 -10.62 -16.97 -4.73
C ALA A 4 -11.24 -17.04 -6.13
N GLY A 5 -11.35 -18.24 -6.71
CA GLY A 5 -12.02 -18.47 -7.98
C GLY A 5 -13.50 -18.07 -7.92
N THR A 6 -14.22 -18.46 -6.86
CA THR A 6 -15.62 -18.11 -6.67
C THR A 6 -15.82 -16.60 -6.54
N ASN A 7 -14.96 -15.91 -5.77
CA ASN A 7 -15.04 -14.46 -5.63
C ASN A 7 -14.83 -13.74 -6.96
N ILE A 8 -13.83 -14.14 -7.75
CA ILE A 8 -13.57 -13.53 -9.06
C ILE A 8 -14.78 -13.70 -9.99
N ILE A 9 -15.33 -14.91 -10.08
CA ILE A 9 -16.49 -15.19 -10.94
C ILE A 9 -17.71 -14.38 -10.49
N LEU A 10 -17.97 -14.32 -9.18
CA LEU A 10 -19.06 -13.52 -8.62
C LEU A 10 -18.86 -12.02 -8.92
N SER A 11 -17.65 -11.49 -8.74
CA SER A 11 -17.35 -10.08 -9.02
C SER A 11 -17.55 -9.74 -10.50
N ILE A 12 -17.11 -10.61 -11.41
CA ILE A 12 -17.33 -10.42 -12.86
C ILE A 12 -18.83 -10.46 -13.19
N GLY A 13 -19.57 -11.40 -12.60
CA GLY A 13 -21.02 -11.50 -12.79
C GLY A 13 -21.76 -10.25 -12.33
N VAL A 14 -21.45 -9.78 -11.10
CA VAL A 14 -22.03 -8.55 -10.55
C VAL A 14 -21.66 -7.33 -11.40
N ALA A 15 -20.39 -7.18 -11.79
CA ALA A 15 -19.94 -6.07 -12.64
C ALA A 15 -20.71 -6.05 -13.97
N THR A 16 -20.89 -7.21 -14.59
CA THR A 16 -21.62 -7.34 -15.86
C THR A 16 -23.08 -6.91 -15.71
N ILE A 17 -23.77 -7.34 -14.64
CA ILE A 17 -25.16 -6.96 -14.36
C ILE A 17 -25.29 -5.44 -14.14
N VAL A 18 -24.36 -4.84 -13.40
CA VAL A 18 -24.37 -3.40 -13.11
C VAL A 18 -24.12 -2.58 -14.38
N VAL A 19 -23.23 -3.02 -15.27
CA VAL A 19 -22.96 -2.34 -16.55
C VAL A 19 -24.14 -2.43 -17.51
N ILE A 20 -24.83 -3.57 -17.58
CA ILE A 20 -25.97 -3.76 -18.48
C ILE A 20 -27.22 -3.00 -18.00
N ASN A 21 -27.37 -2.77 -16.70
CA ASN A 21 -28.54 -2.10 -16.14
C ASN A 21 -28.24 -0.63 -15.74
N PRO A 22 -28.50 0.35 -16.62
CA PRO A 22 -28.13 1.75 -16.39
C PRO A 22 -28.85 2.36 -15.18
N LYS A 23 -30.03 1.85 -14.78
CA LYS A 23 -30.72 2.31 -13.57
C LYS A 23 -29.91 2.04 -12.30
N ILE A 24 -29.24 0.88 -12.24
CA ILE A 24 -28.41 0.50 -11.09
C ILE A 24 -27.18 1.41 -11.06
N MET A 25 -26.51 1.59 -12.21
CA MET A 25 -25.34 2.46 -12.33
C MET A 25 -25.65 3.90 -11.92
N SER A 26 -26.80 4.45 -12.34
CA SER A 26 -27.20 5.82 -12.00
C SER A 26 -27.52 6.04 -10.52
N GLY A 27 -27.83 4.98 -9.78
CA GLY A 27 -28.08 5.06 -8.34
C GLY A 27 -26.81 5.05 -7.49
N ILE A 28 -25.65 4.74 -8.09
CA ILE A 28 -24.38 4.63 -7.38
C ILE A 28 -23.65 5.98 -7.46
N ASN A 29 -23.31 6.54 -6.30
CA ASN A 29 -22.41 7.68 -6.24
C ASN A 29 -20.96 7.20 -6.42
N LEU A 30 -20.53 7.15 -7.69
CA LEU A 30 -19.20 6.69 -8.06
C LEU A 30 -18.08 7.52 -7.42
N ASP A 31 -18.31 8.83 -7.22
CA ASP A 31 -17.33 9.68 -6.55
C ASP A 31 -17.06 9.21 -5.11
N LEU A 32 -18.11 8.93 -4.33
CA LEU A 32 -17.96 8.39 -2.97
C LEU A 32 -17.25 7.03 -2.96
N VAL A 33 -17.58 6.15 -3.90
CA VAL A 33 -16.95 4.83 -4.02
C VAL A 33 -15.45 4.97 -4.26
N PHE A 34 -15.04 5.80 -5.23
CA PHE A 34 -13.63 6.00 -5.53
C PHE A 34 -12.87 6.72 -4.40
N ILE A 35 -13.51 7.64 -3.68
CA ILE A 35 -12.91 8.27 -2.50
C ILE A 35 -12.63 7.23 -1.41
N LEU A 36 -13.61 6.36 -1.11
CA LEU A 36 -13.43 5.31 -0.11
C LEU A 36 -12.36 4.30 -0.54
N GLU A 37 -12.38 3.84 -1.79
CA GLU A 37 -11.42 2.87 -2.30
C GLU A 37 -9.99 3.42 -2.29
N SER A 38 -9.79 4.62 -2.81
CA SER A 38 -8.48 5.28 -2.83
C SER A 38 -7.95 5.59 -1.42
N GLY A 39 -8.81 6.04 -0.50
CA GLY A 39 -8.46 6.25 0.90
C GLY A 39 -8.04 4.98 1.61
N MET A 40 -8.80 3.88 1.42
CA MET A 40 -8.45 2.57 1.98
C MET A 40 -7.12 2.05 1.41
N LEU A 41 -6.92 2.12 0.09
CA LEU A 41 -5.67 1.73 -0.55
C LEU A 41 -4.48 2.55 -0.04
N PHE A 42 -4.65 3.86 0.08
CA PHE A 42 -3.62 4.76 0.60
C PHE A 42 -3.24 4.40 2.04
N LEU A 43 -4.22 4.27 2.94
CA LEU A 43 -3.99 3.93 4.35
C LEU A 43 -3.34 2.55 4.50
N TYR A 44 -3.78 1.57 3.71
CA TYR A 44 -3.19 0.24 3.69
C TYR A 44 -1.71 0.26 3.28
N MET A 45 -1.39 0.92 2.18
CA MET A 45 -0.01 1.05 1.71
C MET A 45 0.86 1.85 2.69
N LEU A 46 0.30 2.89 3.31
CA LEU A 46 0.97 3.65 4.35
C LEU A 46 1.30 2.78 5.57
N ALA A 47 0.35 1.94 6.02
CA ALA A 47 0.56 1.02 7.13
C ALA A 47 1.70 0.01 6.84
N ILE A 48 1.79 -0.51 5.62
CA ILE A 48 2.91 -1.37 5.20
C ILE A 48 4.24 -0.62 5.35
N LYS A 49 4.34 0.60 4.82
CA LYS A 49 5.56 1.42 4.89
C LYS A 49 5.95 1.75 6.32
N ILE A 50 4.98 2.10 7.18
CA ILE A 50 5.21 2.35 8.60
C ILE A 50 5.78 1.09 9.27
N ARG A 51 5.17 -0.07 9.04
CA ARG A 51 5.63 -1.34 9.60
C ARG A 51 7.05 -1.68 9.18
N LEU A 52 7.36 -1.58 7.88
CA LEU A 52 8.72 -1.80 7.36
C LEU A 52 9.72 -0.82 8.00
N THR A 53 9.35 0.45 8.10
CA THR A 53 10.19 1.48 8.72
C THR A 53 10.49 1.15 10.18
N ILE A 54 9.48 0.73 10.97
CA ILE A 54 9.66 0.31 12.36
C ILE A 54 10.61 -0.88 12.45
N ILE A 55 10.48 -1.89 11.58
CA ILE A 55 11.35 -3.08 11.55
C ILE A 55 12.81 -2.66 11.26
N ILE A 56 13.02 -1.83 10.24
CA ILE A 56 14.35 -1.32 9.88
C ILE A 56 14.95 -0.52 11.04
N ILE A 57 14.19 0.37 11.68
CA ILE A 57 14.65 1.15 12.84
C ILE A 57 15.09 0.23 13.99
N HIS A 58 14.35 -0.85 14.27
CA HIS A 58 14.75 -1.81 15.29
C HIS A 58 16.06 -2.53 14.91
N ARG A 59 16.22 -2.96 13.65
CA ARG A 59 17.47 -3.61 13.19
C ARG A 59 18.67 -2.65 13.24
N VAL A 60 18.48 -1.38 12.86
CA VAL A 60 19.51 -0.32 12.90
C VAL A 60 20.00 -0.06 14.33
N LYS A 61 19.16 -0.27 15.35
CA LYS A 61 19.56 -0.11 16.75
C LYS A 61 20.32 -1.31 17.32
N ASN A 62 20.26 -2.48 16.69
CA ASN A 62 20.95 -3.67 17.18
C ASN A 62 22.49 -3.52 17.01
N PRO A 63 23.29 -3.68 18.08
CA PRO A 63 24.75 -3.61 18.02
C PRO A 63 25.40 -4.63 17.08
N GLU A 64 24.74 -5.75 16.75
CA GLU A 64 25.27 -6.73 15.79
C GLU A 64 25.21 -6.23 14.33
N ASN A 65 24.42 -5.20 14.07
CA ASN A 65 24.12 -4.68 12.73
C ASN A 65 24.98 -3.47 12.35
N PHE A 66 25.88 -3.03 13.24
CA PHE A 66 26.85 -1.98 12.95
C PHE A 66 28.17 -2.25 13.67
N HIS A 67 29.25 -1.78 13.07
CA HIS A 67 30.54 -1.67 13.77
C HIS A 67 30.94 -0.19 13.87
N LEU A 68 31.80 0.12 14.84
CA LEU A 68 32.37 1.45 14.99
C LEU A 68 33.65 1.54 14.14
N SER A 69 33.72 2.58 13.31
CA SER A 69 34.96 2.97 12.63
C SER A 69 36.01 3.42 13.63
N HIS A 70 37.26 3.55 13.18
CA HIS A 70 38.36 4.08 13.99
C HIS A 70 38.07 5.48 14.58
N PHE A 71 37.22 6.27 13.91
CA PHE A 71 36.75 7.58 14.37
C PHE A 71 35.46 7.54 15.22
N GLY A 72 35.03 6.37 15.68
CA GLY A 72 33.79 6.20 16.44
C GLY A 72 32.49 6.34 15.62
N LYS A 73 32.57 6.45 14.29
CA LYS A 73 31.40 6.52 13.41
C LYS A 73 30.75 5.14 13.24
N LYS A 74 29.43 5.05 13.39
CA LYS A 74 28.67 3.82 13.10
C LYS A 74 28.67 3.53 11.60
N ILE A 75 29.08 2.33 11.24
CA ILE A 75 29.02 1.80 9.87
C ILE A 75 28.08 0.59 9.91
N TYR A 76 26.95 0.72 9.21
CA TYR A 76 25.93 -0.33 9.13
C TYR A 76 26.31 -1.39 8.12
N HIS A 77 26.00 -2.65 8.42
CA HIS A 77 26.11 -3.71 7.44
C HIS A 77 25.03 -3.57 6.35
N THR A 78 25.33 -3.99 5.13
CA THR A 78 24.37 -3.94 4.00
C THR A 78 23.16 -4.85 4.22
N THR A 79 23.27 -5.82 5.13
CA THR A 79 22.22 -6.76 5.54
C THR A 79 21.16 -6.15 6.46
N VAL A 80 21.33 -4.89 6.90
CA VAL A 80 20.39 -4.22 7.81
C VAL A 80 19.03 -3.95 7.17
N VAL A 81 19.00 -3.83 5.85
CA VAL A 81 17.76 -3.69 5.06
C VAL A 81 17.67 -4.88 4.11
N ASP A 82 16.60 -5.66 4.24
CA ASP A 82 16.32 -6.74 3.30
C ASP A 82 15.94 -6.16 1.93
N PHE A 83 16.48 -6.73 0.86
CA PHE A 83 16.19 -6.33 -0.51
C PHE A 83 14.70 -6.44 -0.84
N LYS A 84 14.00 -7.44 -0.28
CA LYS A 84 12.54 -7.58 -0.48
C LYS A 84 11.77 -6.42 0.14
N GLU A 85 12.17 -5.96 1.32
CA GLU A 85 11.55 -4.81 1.98
C GLU A 85 11.81 -3.53 1.20
N LEU A 86 13.04 -3.35 0.70
CA LEU A 86 13.42 -2.23 -0.15
C LEU A 86 12.58 -2.20 -1.44
N MET A 87 12.49 -3.34 -2.14
CA MET A 87 11.69 -3.47 -3.36
C MET A 87 10.21 -3.23 -3.10
N THR A 88 9.66 -3.78 -2.02
CA THR A 88 8.27 -3.53 -1.63
C THR A 88 8.04 -2.04 -1.38
N TYR A 89 8.96 -1.38 -0.69
CA TYR A 89 8.86 0.05 -0.42
C TYR A 89 8.84 0.88 -1.70
N PHE A 90 9.79 0.65 -2.62
CA PHE A 90 9.91 1.42 -3.86
C PHE A 90 8.78 1.12 -4.86
N LEU A 91 8.42 -0.15 -5.06
CA LEU A 91 7.37 -0.53 -6.00
C LEU A 91 5.99 -0.01 -5.58
N THR A 92 5.69 0.00 -4.27
CA THR A 92 4.40 0.49 -3.76
C THR A 92 4.33 2.01 -3.64
N LEU A 93 5.47 2.71 -3.68
CA LEU A 93 5.54 4.16 -3.52
C LEU A 93 4.74 4.96 -4.58
N PRO A 94 4.87 4.72 -5.90
CA PRO A 94 4.08 5.44 -6.89
C PRO A 94 2.59 5.23 -6.69
N PHE A 95 2.15 4.00 -6.40
CA PHE A 95 0.73 3.71 -6.14
C PHE A 95 0.21 4.39 -4.86
N THR A 96 1.02 4.41 -3.80
CA THR A 96 0.70 5.13 -2.56
C THR A 96 0.51 6.62 -2.84
N MET A 97 1.41 7.21 -3.63
CA MET A 97 1.33 8.62 -3.99
C MET A 97 0.11 8.93 -4.86
N MET A 98 -0.20 8.10 -5.86
CA MET A 98 -1.36 8.28 -6.72
C MET A 98 -2.67 8.17 -5.92
N ALA A 99 -2.83 7.11 -5.12
CA ALA A 99 -4.01 6.90 -4.29
C ALA A 99 -4.18 8.02 -3.26
N GLY A 100 -3.09 8.42 -2.58
CA GLY A 100 -3.10 9.49 -1.60
C GLY A 100 -3.42 10.86 -2.21
N ALA A 101 -2.84 11.19 -3.37
CA ALA A 101 -3.12 12.45 -4.04
C ALA A 101 -4.59 12.54 -4.48
N TYR A 102 -5.15 11.48 -5.07
CA TYR A 102 -6.56 11.45 -5.45
C TYR A 102 -7.47 11.59 -4.23
N PHE A 103 -7.21 10.82 -3.18
CA PHE A 103 -7.99 10.84 -1.93
C PHE A 103 -8.00 12.23 -1.29
N ILE A 104 -6.83 12.84 -1.10
CA ILE A 104 -6.71 14.17 -0.48
C ILE A 104 -7.43 15.23 -1.32
N VAL A 105 -7.21 15.25 -2.64
CA VAL A 105 -7.84 16.24 -3.53
C VAL A 105 -9.36 16.14 -3.50
N LYS A 106 -9.90 14.92 -3.49
CA LYS A 106 -11.35 14.69 -3.45
C LYS A 106 -11.95 14.92 -2.07
N MET A 107 -11.18 14.78 -0.98
CA MET A 107 -11.65 15.15 0.37
C MET A 107 -11.70 16.66 0.60
N MET A 108 -10.86 17.43 -0.10
CA MET A 108 -10.80 18.89 0.04
C MET A 108 -11.83 19.63 -0.82
N LYS A 109 -12.40 18.95 -1.82
CA LYS A 109 -13.46 19.48 -2.70
C LYS A 109 -14.83 19.04 -2.22
#